data_AF-A0A521SL32-F1
#
_entry.id   AF-A0A521SL32-F1
#
_cell.length_a   1.000
_cell.length_b   1.000
_cell.length_c   1.000
_cell.angle_alpha   90.00
_cell.angle_beta   90.00
_cell.angle_gamma   90.00
#
_symmetry.space_group_name_H-M   'P 1'
#
loop_
_entity.id
_entity.type
_entity.pdbx_description
1 polymer ?
#
loop_
_entity_poly.entity_id
_entity_poly.type
_entity_poly.pdbx_seq_one_letter_code
_entity_poly.pdbx_strand_id
1 'polypeptide(L)'
;MSSIRIFFLFFILCSACVPARQVPPSASTEAASSTDPASRGELNLLVQQYLASADPKQSETLLNEIQGQKGVTVEKVEQAIQAGLYPPQPKVGALHLDLEIEGEPADYALYVPETYDPAAAYPLIVCLHGAGFTGDSYLERWQPRLGEKSILACPTMMNGAWWTPGGEALVMAVIHEVQSKYRIDPNRIYLTGMSNGGIGTYLIGIFHADRFAAIAPMASGIPDEIFPFLLNFSSTGIYIIHGAKDEVMPVILSRKISEYLKEHQVPYIYREHDRLHPMAGGHFFPKEELPELVAWFEKQRRQPYPTRVVAVRDSEHLDPLYWTEINQTRGEVASVFGSIFNQEEAERVKGGDFPSLTAEIKENRIDVKSERVEKYTLFFNRWLVDFSKPVVVYTNGQKSFEGKLSEEIAPLLKETKRRDDPGALYTAAVTINVKSK
;
A
#
# COMPACT_ATOMS: atom_id res chain seq x y z
N MET A 1 -0.33 29.14 18.48
CA MET A 1 -1.70 28.73 18.96
C MET A 1 -2.78 29.56 18.25
N SER A 2 -2.95 29.24 16.89
CA SER A 2 -4.20 29.36 16.10
C SER A 2 -3.84 29.54 14.62
N SER A 3 -2.86 28.80 14.06
CA SER A 3 -2.83 28.97 12.59
C SER A 3 -2.74 27.59 11.92
N ILE A 4 -3.13 26.46 12.68
CA ILE A 4 -3.12 25.14 12.03
C ILE A 4 -4.52 24.52 12.17
N ARG A 5 -5.50 25.29 12.67
CA ARG A 5 -6.89 24.80 12.46
C ARG A 5 -7.47 25.43 11.18
N ILE A 6 -6.59 26.28 10.55
CA ILE A 6 -7.01 26.97 9.31
C ILE A 6 -6.14 26.48 8.14
N PHE A 7 -5.51 25.38 8.17
CA PHE A 7 -4.57 24.96 7.10
C PHE A 7 -4.85 23.51 6.71
N PHE A 8 -6.04 22.82 7.10
CA PHE A 8 -6.58 21.68 6.32
C PHE A 8 -7.11 22.15 4.97
N LEU A 9 -6.70 23.46 4.65
CA LEU A 9 -7.01 24.32 3.48
C LEU A 9 -5.72 24.95 2.94
N PHE A 10 -4.55 24.14 2.64
CA PHE A 10 -3.66 24.92 1.75
C PHE A 10 -2.24 24.34 1.81
N PHE A 11 -1.78 23.23 0.83
CA PHE A 11 -0.67 22.33 0.44
C PHE A 11 0.41 23.08 -0.34
N ILE A 12 1.64 22.88 0.15
CA ILE A 12 3.03 23.21 -0.12
C ILE A 12 3.72 21.97 -0.71
N LEU A 13 4.54 22.09 -1.87
CA LEU A 13 5.66 22.07 -2.81
C LEU A 13 6.80 21.14 -2.30
N CYS A 14 7.84 20.25 -3.42
CA CYS A 14 8.99 20.04 -4.32
C CYS A 14 9.99 19.07 -3.67
N SER A 15 10.98 18.17 -4.55
CA SER A 15 12.29 18.01 -5.20
C SER A 15 12.76 16.55 -5.09
N ALA A 16 13.58 16.00 -6.10
CA ALA A 16 14.67 15.35 -6.84
C ALA A 16 15.49 14.45 -5.90
N CYS A 17 16.22 13.33 -6.34
CA CYS A 17 16.81 12.04 -6.73
C CYS A 17 18.32 12.13 -6.57
N VAL A 18 18.87 10.64 -6.55
CA VAL A 18 19.50 9.53 -7.29
C VAL A 18 20.28 8.67 -6.29
N PRO A 19 20.89 7.39 -6.86
CA PRO A 19 20.71 6.04 -7.41
C PRO A 19 21.53 4.99 -6.65
N ALA A 20 21.19 3.61 -7.01
CA ALA A 20 21.10 2.17 -6.72
C ALA A 20 21.87 1.38 -7.79
N ARG A 21 22.38 0.24 -7.31
CA ARG A 21 23.01 -1.00 -7.77
C ARG A 21 22.04 -2.17 -7.63
N GLN A 22 21.97 -3.20 -8.51
CA GLN A 22 21.31 -4.31 -9.22
C GLN A 22 21.30 -5.56 -8.34
N VAL A 23 20.20 -6.28 -8.23
CA VAL A 23 19.97 -7.73 -8.08
C VAL A 23 18.79 -8.14 -8.97
N PRO A 24 18.67 -9.43 -9.44
CA PRO A 24 18.45 -10.12 -10.73
C PRO A 24 16.98 -10.50 -10.93
N PRO A 25 16.67 -11.10 -12.26
CA PRO A 25 15.47 -11.13 -13.10
C PRO A 25 14.51 -12.26 -12.69
N SER A 26 13.20 -11.87 -12.66
CA SER A 26 11.85 -12.38 -12.98
C SER A 26 11.88 -13.81 -13.53
N ALA A 27 11.74 -14.78 -12.59
CA ALA A 27 11.35 -16.18 -12.84
C ALA A 27 10.55 -16.31 -14.14
N SER A 28 11.25 -16.43 -15.42
CA SER A 28 10.98 -17.19 -16.64
C SER A 28 10.67 -18.66 -16.33
N THR A 29 9.44 -19.09 -16.78
CA THR A 29 8.74 -20.24 -17.40
C THR A 29 9.72 -21.36 -17.77
N GLU A 30 9.78 -22.43 -16.81
CA GLU A 30 9.85 -23.85 -17.26
C GLU A 30 9.80 -24.76 -16.04
N ALA A 31 8.69 -25.61 -15.94
CA ALA A 31 8.15 -26.98 -15.97
C ALA A 31 8.40 -27.68 -14.63
N ALA A 32 7.27 -27.66 -13.80
CA ALA A 32 7.12 -28.75 -12.79
C ALA A 32 5.90 -29.61 -13.15
N SER A 33 6.13 -30.85 -13.74
CA SER A 33 5.95 -32.25 -13.33
C SER A 33 4.51 -32.49 -12.83
N SER A 34 3.70 -33.13 -13.78
CA SER A 34 2.67 -34.18 -13.96
C SER A 34 1.59 -34.09 -12.88
N THR A 35 0.91 -32.94 -12.78
CA THR A 35 -0.39 -33.01 -12.07
C THR A 35 -1.52 -32.67 -13.05
N ASP A 36 -2.36 -33.63 -13.34
CA ASP A 36 -3.67 -33.61 -14.03
C ASP A 36 -4.27 -32.19 -14.09
N PRO A 37 -4.25 -31.38 -15.13
CA PRO A 37 -4.86 -30.07 -15.41
C PRO A 37 -6.25 -29.93 -14.75
N ALA A 38 -6.98 -31.06 -14.54
CA ALA A 38 -8.32 -31.01 -13.91
C ALA A 38 -8.21 -30.81 -12.39
N SER A 39 -7.19 -31.38 -11.72
CA SER A 39 -6.95 -31.25 -10.27
C SER A 39 -6.38 -29.87 -9.92
N ARG A 40 -5.59 -29.25 -10.94
CA ARG A 40 -5.11 -27.87 -10.74
C ARG A 40 -6.25 -26.86 -10.90
N GLY A 41 -7.20 -27.16 -11.73
CA GLY A 41 -8.38 -26.30 -11.91
C GLY A 41 -9.31 -26.34 -10.68
N GLU A 42 -9.40 -27.51 -10.04
CA GLU A 42 -10.27 -27.63 -8.86
C GLU A 42 -9.68 -26.89 -7.65
N LEU A 43 -8.36 -27.06 -7.30
CA LEU A 43 -7.75 -26.33 -6.17
C LEU A 43 -7.84 -24.83 -6.36
N ASN A 44 -7.58 -24.36 -7.63
CA ASN A 44 -7.70 -22.91 -7.89
C ASN A 44 -9.09 -22.40 -7.57
N LEU A 45 -10.06 -23.15 -7.96
CA LEU A 45 -11.45 -22.71 -7.69
C LEU A 45 -11.73 -22.69 -6.19
N LEU A 46 -11.28 -23.69 -5.47
CA LEU A 46 -11.53 -23.70 -4.02
C LEU A 46 -10.85 -22.51 -3.33
N VAL A 47 -9.62 -22.28 -3.74
CA VAL A 47 -8.88 -21.18 -3.10
C VAL A 47 -9.59 -19.85 -3.40
N GLN A 48 -10.04 -19.72 -4.66
CA GLN A 48 -10.71 -18.43 -4.99
C GLN A 48 -12.05 -18.31 -4.27
N GLN A 49 -12.73 -19.44 -4.06
CA GLN A 49 -13.99 -19.37 -3.30
C GLN A 49 -13.71 -19.00 -1.83
N TYR A 50 -12.60 -19.59 -1.33
CA TYR A 50 -12.23 -19.20 0.05
C TYR A 50 -11.97 -17.69 0.13
N LEU A 51 -11.19 -17.15 -0.82
CA LEU A 51 -10.78 -15.73 -0.71
C LEU A 51 -11.98 -14.81 -0.92
N ALA A 52 -13.05 -15.32 -1.58
CA ALA A 52 -14.21 -14.45 -1.89
C ALA A 52 -15.27 -14.56 -0.80
N SER A 53 -15.13 -15.55 0.03
CA SER A 53 -16.25 -15.82 0.95
C SER A 53 -16.22 -14.81 2.11
N ALA A 54 -17.39 -14.21 2.42
CA ALA A 54 -17.50 -13.31 3.58
C ALA A 54 -18.08 -14.06 4.79
N ASP A 55 -18.48 -15.36 4.55
CA ASP A 55 -19.08 -16.19 5.62
C ASP A 55 -18.00 -17.03 6.33
N PRO A 56 -17.84 -16.81 7.63
CA PRO A 56 -16.76 -17.49 8.37
C PRO A 56 -16.97 -19.02 8.38
N LYS A 57 -18.17 -19.47 8.48
CA LYS A 57 -18.37 -20.94 8.48
C LYS A 57 -17.99 -21.55 7.11
N GLN A 58 -18.47 -20.82 6.12
CA GLN A 58 -18.06 -21.30 4.79
C GLN A 58 -16.54 -21.26 4.61
N SER A 59 -15.91 -20.20 5.06
CA SER A 59 -14.44 -20.10 4.93
C SER A 59 -13.76 -21.27 5.65
N GLU A 60 -14.32 -21.61 6.80
CA GLU A 60 -13.70 -22.74 7.54
C GLU A 60 -13.90 -24.06 6.78
N THR A 61 -15.05 -24.26 6.28
CA THR A 61 -15.30 -25.48 5.47
C THR A 61 -14.35 -25.53 4.27
N LEU A 62 -14.22 -24.44 3.54
CA LEU A 62 -13.34 -24.43 2.35
C LEU A 62 -11.88 -24.66 2.75
N LEU A 63 -11.51 -24.02 3.89
CA LEU A 63 -10.12 -24.25 4.33
C LEU A 63 -9.88 -25.74 4.59
N ASN A 64 -10.81 -26.43 5.29
CA ASN A 64 -10.63 -27.87 5.54
C ASN A 64 -10.59 -28.67 4.23
N GLU A 65 -11.42 -28.25 3.31
CA GLU A 65 -11.43 -28.95 2.00
C GLU A 65 -10.09 -28.76 1.27
N ILE A 66 -9.62 -27.56 1.24
CA ILE A 66 -8.34 -27.30 0.53
C ILE A 66 -7.23 -28.13 1.20
N GLN A 67 -7.23 -28.23 2.50
CA GLN A 67 -6.14 -28.95 3.21
C GLN A 67 -6.29 -30.46 2.99
N GLY A 68 -7.51 -30.86 2.68
CA GLY A 68 -7.77 -32.30 2.52
C GLY A 68 -7.47 -32.78 1.10
N GLN A 69 -7.15 -31.76 0.16
CA GLN A 69 -6.85 -32.18 -1.23
C GLN A 69 -5.58 -33.02 -1.29
N LYS A 70 -5.66 -34.17 -2.00
CA LYS A 70 -4.48 -35.04 -2.14
C LYS A 70 -3.31 -34.29 -2.80
N GLY A 71 -2.08 -34.28 -2.08
CA GLY A 71 -0.86 -33.72 -2.71
C GLY A 71 -0.80 -32.19 -2.55
N VAL A 72 -1.77 -31.59 -1.72
CA VAL A 72 -1.78 -30.12 -1.62
C VAL A 72 -0.56 -29.69 -0.78
N THR A 73 0.15 -28.70 -1.32
CA THR A 73 1.29 -28.09 -0.57
C THR A 73 1.06 -26.58 -0.46
N VAL A 74 1.85 -25.98 0.41
CA VAL A 74 1.80 -24.51 0.55
C VAL A 74 2.12 -23.85 -0.81
N GLU A 75 3.02 -24.38 -1.55
CA GLU A 75 3.43 -23.78 -2.85
C GLU A 75 2.28 -23.85 -3.86
N LYS A 76 1.57 -25.00 -3.85
CA LYS A 76 0.46 -25.10 -4.82
C LYS A 76 -0.66 -24.10 -4.46
N VAL A 77 -0.91 -23.91 -3.15
CA VAL A 77 -1.95 -22.94 -2.75
C VAL A 77 -1.48 -21.52 -3.10
N GLU A 78 -0.14 -21.19 -2.95
CA GLU A 78 0.37 -19.86 -3.37
C GLU A 78 0.14 -19.63 -4.86
N GLN A 79 0.42 -20.71 -5.62
CA GLN A 79 0.23 -20.56 -7.07
C GLN A 79 -1.25 -20.34 -7.40
N ALA A 80 -2.10 -21.06 -6.63
CA ALA A 80 -3.55 -20.88 -6.88
C ALA A 80 -3.99 -19.46 -6.51
N ILE A 81 -3.48 -18.92 -5.41
CA ILE A 81 -3.79 -17.53 -5.01
C ILE A 81 -3.36 -16.56 -6.13
N GLN A 82 -2.19 -16.78 -6.71
CA GLN A 82 -1.62 -15.80 -7.66
C GLN A 82 -2.24 -15.98 -9.04
N ALA A 83 -2.72 -17.20 -9.28
CA ALA A 83 -3.32 -17.43 -10.62
C ALA A 83 -4.64 -16.65 -10.73
N GLY A 84 -5.28 -16.38 -9.62
CA GLY A 84 -6.56 -15.62 -9.66
C GLY A 84 -7.57 -16.27 -10.62
N LEU A 85 -8.88 -15.72 -10.57
CA LEU A 85 -9.92 -16.08 -11.54
C LEU A 85 -10.55 -14.80 -12.11
N TYR A 86 -10.33 -14.81 -13.53
CA TYR A 86 -10.77 -13.53 -14.13
C TYR A 86 -11.82 -13.82 -15.21
N PRO A 87 -12.73 -12.78 -15.35
CA PRO A 87 -13.77 -12.99 -16.36
C PRO A 87 -13.17 -13.20 -17.76
N PRO A 88 -13.78 -14.08 -18.62
CA PRO A 88 -13.23 -14.42 -19.96
C PRO A 88 -13.25 -13.22 -20.90
N GLN A 89 -14.19 -12.23 -20.68
CA GLN A 89 -14.20 -11.05 -21.58
C GLN A 89 -14.44 -9.78 -20.76
N PRO A 90 -13.34 -9.32 -20.15
CA PRO A 90 -13.55 -8.11 -19.33
C PRO A 90 -13.72 -6.86 -20.21
N LYS A 91 -14.54 -5.92 -19.69
CA LYS A 91 -14.70 -4.63 -20.42
C LYS A 91 -13.37 -3.87 -20.48
N VAL A 92 -13.11 -3.36 -21.74
CA VAL A 92 -11.87 -2.58 -21.91
C VAL A 92 -12.23 -1.18 -22.38
N GLY A 93 -11.19 -0.24 -22.41
CA GLY A 93 -11.42 1.16 -22.81
C GLY A 93 -11.75 2.02 -21.59
N ALA A 94 -12.23 3.22 -21.90
CA ALA A 94 -12.58 4.13 -20.79
C ALA A 94 -13.96 3.77 -20.22
N LEU A 95 -13.99 3.57 -18.92
CA LEU A 95 -15.22 3.09 -18.26
C LEU A 95 -15.52 3.98 -17.05
N HIS A 96 -16.85 4.06 -16.81
CA HIS A 96 -17.33 4.60 -15.52
C HIS A 96 -18.07 3.51 -14.74
N LEU A 97 -17.56 3.29 -13.55
CA LEU A 97 -18.10 2.10 -12.84
C LEU A 97 -18.58 2.52 -11.45
N ASP A 98 -19.64 1.84 -11.05
CA ASP A 98 -20.21 2.09 -9.71
C ASP A 98 -19.68 1.05 -8.71
N LEU A 99 -19.61 1.52 -7.44
CA LEU A 99 -19.21 0.65 -6.33
C LEU A 99 -20.10 0.93 -5.13
N GLU A 100 -20.17 -0.04 -4.39
CA GLU A 100 -20.83 0.18 -3.08
C GLU A 100 -19.86 -0.14 -1.95
N ILE A 101 -19.70 0.87 -1.02
CA ILE A 101 -18.80 0.65 0.13
C ILE A 101 -19.61 0.85 1.41
N GLU A 102 -19.82 -0.30 2.06
CA GLU A 102 -20.60 -0.31 3.31
C GLU A 102 -21.98 0.33 3.11
N GLY A 103 -22.61 -0.02 1.97
CA GLY A 103 -24.01 0.43 1.73
C GLY A 103 -24.07 1.82 1.11
N GLU A 104 -22.89 2.46 0.97
CA GLU A 104 -22.89 3.81 0.35
C GLU A 104 -22.37 3.76 -1.09
N PRO A 105 -23.08 4.50 -1.95
CA PRO A 105 -22.66 4.48 -3.36
C PRO A 105 -21.33 5.22 -3.57
N ALA A 106 -20.55 4.67 -4.41
CA ALA A 106 -19.26 5.27 -4.84
C ALA A 106 -19.02 4.95 -6.32
N ASP A 107 -18.15 5.81 -6.88
CA ASP A 107 -17.87 5.50 -8.30
C ASP A 107 -16.42 5.84 -8.64
N TYR A 108 -15.98 5.22 -9.75
CA TYR A 108 -14.61 5.55 -10.21
C TYR A 108 -14.53 5.38 -11.73
N ALA A 109 -13.64 6.15 -12.41
CA ALA A 109 -13.33 5.97 -13.84
C ALA A 109 -12.12 5.02 -14.02
N LEU A 110 -12.28 4.20 -15.04
CA LEU A 110 -11.23 3.18 -15.29
C LEU A 110 -10.88 3.15 -16.78
N TYR A 111 -9.57 3.13 -16.95
CA TYR A 111 -9.16 2.82 -18.34
C TYR A 111 -8.41 1.48 -18.36
N VAL A 112 -8.86 0.66 -19.27
CA VAL A 112 -8.20 -0.63 -19.55
C VAL A 112 -7.76 -0.64 -21.02
N PRO A 113 -6.41 -0.93 -21.25
CA PRO A 113 -5.96 -0.92 -22.65
C PRO A 113 -6.79 -1.85 -23.53
N GLU A 114 -7.01 -1.35 -24.77
CA GLU A 114 -7.81 -2.18 -25.71
C GLU A 114 -7.10 -3.50 -26.00
N THR A 115 -5.78 -3.47 -25.71
CA THR A 115 -4.97 -4.68 -26.00
C THR A 115 -4.85 -5.57 -24.76
N TYR A 116 -5.71 -5.34 -23.81
CA TYR A 116 -5.60 -6.09 -22.55
C TYR A 116 -5.65 -7.60 -22.84
N ASP A 117 -4.70 -8.33 -22.19
CA ASP A 117 -4.57 -9.80 -22.26
C ASP A 117 -4.65 -10.37 -20.83
N PRO A 118 -5.69 -11.15 -20.62
CA PRO A 118 -5.88 -11.68 -19.26
C PRO A 118 -4.77 -12.64 -18.85
N ALA A 119 -3.93 -12.99 -19.80
CA ALA A 119 -2.80 -13.86 -19.47
C ALA A 119 -1.58 -13.04 -18.97
N ALA A 120 -1.62 -11.71 -19.16
CA ALA A 120 -0.49 -10.86 -18.73
C ALA A 120 -0.93 -10.00 -17.52
N ALA A 121 0.08 -9.86 -16.62
CA ALA A 121 -0.21 -8.97 -15.47
C ALA A 121 0.15 -7.52 -15.81
N TYR A 122 -0.79 -6.58 -15.46
CA TYR A 122 -0.60 -5.16 -15.84
C TYR A 122 -0.33 -4.33 -14.58
N PRO A 123 0.48 -3.29 -14.72
CA PRO A 123 0.55 -2.30 -13.65
C PRO A 123 -0.77 -1.54 -13.48
N LEU A 124 -0.96 -1.15 -12.25
CA LEU A 124 -2.13 -0.28 -11.97
C LEU A 124 -1.66 1.06 -11.37
N ILE A 125 -2.21 2.12 -12.06
CA ILE A 125 -1.95 3.44 -11.47
C ILE A 125 -3.28 4.00 -10.96
N VAL A 126 -3.27 4.25 -9.63
CA VAL A 126 -4.48 4.89 -9.05
C VAL A 126 -4.23 6.40 -8.92
N CYS A 127 -5.14 7.17 -9.56
CA CYS A 127 -4.92 8.63 -9.63
C CYS A 127 -6.04 9.34 -8.86
N LEU A 128 -5.54 10.10 -7.83
CA LEU A 128 -6.55 10.75 -6.97
C LEU A 128 -6.71 12.21 -7.41
N HIS A 129 -7.98 12.57 -7.74
CA HIS A 129 -8.19 13.94 -8.25
C HIS A 129 -8.11 14.97 -7.15
N GLY A 130 -7.75 16.29 -7.57
CA GLY A 130 -7.73 17.43 -6.63
C GLY A 130 -9.14 18.00 -6.43
N ALA A 131 -9.18 19.08 -5.67
CA ALA A 131 -10.49 19.70 -5.38
C ALA A 131 -11.11 20.25 -6.67
N GLY A 132 -12.42 19.86 -6.86
CA GLY A 132 -13.14 20.46 -8.00
C GLY A 132 -13.15 19.53 -9.22
N PHE A 133 -12.43 18.33 -9.04
CA PHE A 133 -12.40 17.40 -10.18
C PHE A 133 -13.09 16.09 -9.78
N THR A 134 -13.31 15.29 -10.81
CA THR A 134 -13.83 13.93 -10.58
C THR A 134 -12.90 12.89 -11.19
N GLY A 135 -13.19 11.64 -10.81
CA GLY A 135 -12.42 10.54 -11.46
C GLY A 135 -12.46 10.61 -12.98
N ASP A 136 -13.62 10.96 -13.54
CA ASP A 136 -13.74 11.02 -15.02
C ASP A 136 -12.82 12.11 -15.59
N SER A 137 -12.95 13.28 -14.97
CA SER A 137 -12.10 14.35 -15.52
C SER A 137 -10.61 14.02 -15.37
N TYR A 138 -10.18 13.26 -14.34
CA TYR A 138 -8.74 12.91 -14.20
C TYR A 138 -8.35 11.82 -15.20
N LEU A 139 -9.30 10.89 -15.38
CA LEU A 139 -8.96 9.89 -16.41
C LEU A 139 -8.72 10.57 -17.76
N GLU A 140 -9.52 11.56 -18.14
CA GLU A 140 -9.39 12.25 -19.44
C GLU A 140 -8.05 12.98 -19.53
N ARG A 141 -7.53 13.37 -18.39
CA ARG A 141 -6.27 14.15 -18.41
C ARG A 141 -5.05 13.23 -18.40
N TRP A 142 -5.21 12.09 -17.65
CA TRP A 142 -3.99 11.27 -17.42
C TRP A 142 -3.85 10.23 -18.53
N GLN A 143 -5.01 9.73 -18.97
CA GLN A 143 -4.90 8.55 -19.88
C GLN A 143 -4.12 8.91 -21.15
N PRO A 144 -4.38 9.99 -21.87
CA PRO A 144 -3.62 10.27 -23.12
C PRO A 144 -2.13 10.42 -22.84
N ARG A 145 -1.81 10.81 -21.61
CA ARG A 145 -0.37 11.04 -21.30
C ARG A 145 0.32 9.74 -20.90
N LEU A 146 -0.42 8.77 -20.35
CA LEU A 146 0.21 7.54 -19.84
C LEU A 146 0.17 6.43 -20.90
N GLY A 147 -0.62 6.67 -21.98
CA GLY A 147 -0.71 5.69 -23.07
C GLY A 147 -1.42 4.41 -22.63
N GLU A 148 -0.95 3.14 -23.22
CA GLU A 148 -1.77 1.91 -23.09
C GLU A 148 -0.98 0.82 -22.36
N LYS A 149 -0.02 1.28 -21.51
CA LYS A 149 0.86 0.23 -20.92
C LYS A 149 0.37 -0.14 -19.52
N SER A 150 -0.54 0.74 -18.99
CA SER A 150 -1.01 0.44 -17.62
C SER A 150 -2.53 0.61 -17.55
N ILE A 151 -3.05 -0.13 -16.57
CA ILE A 151 -4.45 0.19 -16.22
C ILE A 151 -4.51 1.37 -15.26
N LEU A 152 -5.52 2.29 -15.56
CA LEU A 152 -5.62 3.52 -14.75
C LEU A 152 -6.97 3.56 -14.04
N ALA A 153 -6.85 3.74 -12.76
CA ALA A 153 -8.11 3.88 -11.99
C ALA A 153 -8.15 5.27 -11.33
N CYS A 154 -9.31 5.91 -11.53
CA CYS A 154 -9.46 7.28 -10.98
C CYS A 154 -10.78 7.35 -10.20
N PRO A 155 -10.67 7.06 -8.87
CA PRO A 155 -11.91 7.15 -8.07
C PRO A 155 -12.38 8.60 -7.88
N THR A 156 -13.76 8.72 -7.63
CA THR A 156 -14.31 10.07 -7.40
C THR A 156 -14.67 10.20 -5.91
N MET A 157 -14.05 11.28 -5.39
CA MET A 157 -14.30 11.56 -3.96
C MET A 157 -14.87 12.98 -3.84
N MET A 158 -15.97 12.97 -3.13
CA MET A 158 -16.62 14.28 -2.97
C MET A 158 -15.65 15.32 -2.41
N ASN A 159 -15.54 16.45 -3.25
CA ASN A 159 -14.69 17.62 -2.91
C ASN A 159 -13.22 17.23 -2.78
N GLY A 160 -12.86 15.95 -3.14
CA GLY A 160 -11.45 15.53 -3.05
C GLY A 160 -11.01 15.33 -1.60
N ALA A 161 -11.96 15.02 -0.73
CA ALA A 161 -11.64 14.87 0.69
C ALA A 161 -11.01 13.50 0.97
N TRP A 162 -9.82 13.29 0.44
CA TRP A 162 -9.17 11.97 0.50
C TRP A 162 -8.63 11.72 1.91
N TRP A 163 -8.62 12.71 2.84
CA TRP A 163 -8.02 12.57 4.18
C TRP A 163 -9.07 12.06 5.16
N THR A 164 -10.13 11.40 4.58
CA THR A 164 -11.17 10.84 5.45
C THR A 164 -11.12 9.30 5.38
N PRO A 165 -11.74 8.66 6.43
CA PRO A 165 -11.85 7.19 6.35
C PRO A 165 -12.57 6.74 5.07
N GLY A 166 -13.54 7.52 4.65
CA GLY A 166 -14.25 7.19 3.39
C GLY A 166 -13.31 7.23 2.17
N GLY A 167 -12.47 8.26 2.10
CA GLY A 167 -11.50 8.32 0.97
C GLY A 167 -10.57 7.11 0.95
N GLU A 168 -10.04 6.82 2.17
CA GLU A 168 -9.14 5.65 2.26
C GLU A 168 -9.87 4.36 1.86
N ALA A 169 -11.05 4.12 2.38
CA ALA A 169 -11.82 2.92 2.04
C ALA A 169 -12.13 2.85 0.53
N LEU A 170 -12.43 4.00 -0.06
CA LEU A 170 -12.73 4.00 -1.51
C LEU A 170 -11.51 3.57 -2.34
N VAL A 171 -10.32 4.02 -2.01
CA VAL A 171 -9.13 3.66 -2.81
C VAL A 171 -8.86 2.16 -2.68
N MET A 172 -8.94 1.69 -1.38
CA MET A 172 -8.63 0.26 -1.22
C MET A 172 -9.71 -0.60 -1.90
N ALA A 173 -10.94 -0.16 -1.89
CA ALA A 173 -12.02 -0.92 -2.56
C ALA A 173 -11.83 -0.92 -4.08
N VAL A 174 -11.44 0.22 -4.61
CA VAL A 174 -11.22 0.27 -6.08
C VAL A 174 -10.08 -0.68 -6.46
N ILE A 175 -9.02 -0.68 -5.69
CA ILE A 175 -7.91 -1.60 -6.03
C ILE A 175 -8.42 -3.05 -5.97
N HIS A 176 -9.15 -3.31 -4.88
CA HIS A 176 -9.69 -4.67 -4.78
C HIS A 176 -10.57 -5.00 -5.99
N GLU A 177 -11.51 -4.09 -6.33
CA GLU A 177 -12.43 -4.35 -7.45
C GLU A 177 -11.67 -4.54 -8.77
N VAL A 178 -10.72 -3.76 -8.98
CA VAL A 178 -9.98 -3.89 -10.26
C VAL A 178 -9.18 -5.19 -10.26
N GLN A 179 -8.61 -5.60 -9.17
CA GLN A 179 -7.81 -6.84 -9.13
C GLN A 179 -8.72 -8.06 -9.29
N SER A 180 -9.98 -7.84 -8.93
CA SER A 180 -10.88 -9.00 -9.06
C SER A 180 -11.33 -9.18 -10.51
N LYS A 181 -11.14 -8.16 -11.31
CA LYS A 181 -11.68 -8.27 -12.67
C LYS A 181 -10.55 -8.28 -13.71
N TYR A 182 -9.43 -7.76 -13.23
CA TYR A 182 -8.33 -7.68 -14.20
C TYR A 182 -7.05 -8.21 -13.55
N ARG A 183 -6.20 -8.86 -14.39
CA ARG A 183 -4.93 -9.40 -13.85
C ARG A 183 -3.92 -8.26 -13.62
N ILE A 184 -3.87 -7.83 -12.36
CA ILE A 184 -2.96 -6.73 -11.96
C ILE A 184 -1.73 -7.33 -11.27
N ASP A 185 -0.58 -6.86 -11.71
CA ASP A 185 0.63 -7.21 -10.93
C ASP A 185 0.64 -6.50 -9.58
N PRO A 186 0.53 -7.25 -8.47
CA PRO A 186 0.39 -6.62 -7.14
C PRO A 186 1.67 -5.87 -6.73
N ASN A 187 2.77 -6.14 -7.49
CA ASN A 187 3.99 -5.40 -7.14
C ASN A 187 4.21 -4.19 -8.05
N ARG A 188 3.17 -3.88 -8.84
CA ARG A 188 3.27 -2.67 -9.70
C ARG A 188 1.96 -1.88 -9.58
N ILE A 189 1.58 -1.66 -8.33
CA ILE A 189 0.46 -0.73 -8.09
C ILE A 189 1.03 0.60 -7.57
N TYR A 190 0.63 1.65 -8.28
CA TYR A 190 1.19 2.97 -7.96
C TYR A 190 0.06 3.90 -7.53
N LEU A 191 0.40 4.80 -6.62
CA LEU A 191 -0.61 5.78 -6.15
C LEU A 191 -0.10 7.20 -6.42
N THR A 192 -1.01 7.94 -7.05
CA THR A 192 -0.56 9.33 -7.28
C THR A 192 -1.78 10.25 -7.27
N GLY A 193 -1.45 11.57 -7.18
CA GLY A 193 -2.50 12.61 -7.20
C GLY A 193 -1.90 13.99 -6.97
N MET A 194 -2.76 14.98 -7.29
CA MET A 194 -2.27 16.37 -7.15
C MET A 194 -3.17 17.13 -6.17
N SER A 195 -2.58 18.07 -5.39
CA SER A 195 -3.31 18.93 -4.45
C SER A 195 -4.04 18.11 -3.39
N ASN A 196 -5.41 18.15 -3.30
CA ASN A 196 -6.09 17.26 -2.33
C ASN A 196 -5.77 15.78 -2.61
N GLY A 197 -5.68 15.48 -3.87
CA GLY A 197 -5.29 14.08 -4.20
C GLY A 197 -3.86 13.75 -3.74
N GLY A 198 -2.95 14.78 -3.83
CA GLY A 198 -1.59 14.55 -3.29
C GLY A 198 -1.60 14.32 -1.78
N ILE A 199 -2.47 15.10 -1.05
CA ILE A 199 -2.59 14.84 0.41
C ILE A 199 -3.07 13.41 0.63
N GLY A 200 -4.09 12.99 -0.15
CA GLY A 200 -4.56 11.59 -0.07
C GLY A 200 -3.46 10.58 -0.39
N THR A 201 -2.66 10.92 -1.39
CA THR A 201 -1.57 9.97 -1.75
C THR A 201 -0.61 9.77 -0.58
N TYR A 202 -0.29 10.84 0.18
CA TYR A 202 0.58 10.67 1.37
C TYR A 202 -0.14 9.88 2.46
N LEU A 203 -1.37 10.34 2.77
CA LEU A 203 -2.03 9.79 3.97
C LEU A 203 -2.41 8.32 3.76
N ILE A 204 -2.97 8.07 2.64
CA ILE A 204 -3.31 6.65 2.39
C ILE A 204 -2.02 5.83 2.22
N GLY A 205 -1.06 6.41 1.50
CA GLY A 205 0.23 5.68 1.29
C GLY A 205 0.90 5.33 2.62
N ILE A 206 0.94 6.25 3.59
CA ILE A 206 1.73 5.98 4.83
C ILE A 206 1.06 4.84 5.60
N PHE A 207 -0.31 4.71 5.43
CA PHE A 207 -0.94 3.64 6.23
C PHE A 207 -0.95 2.32 5.44
N HIS A 208 -0.67 2.43 4.14
CA HIS A 208 -0.72 1.19 3.34
C HIS A 208 0.54 1.07 2.47
N ALA A 209 1.66 1.48 3.06
CA ALA A 209 2.92 1.51 2.27
C ALA A 209 3.23 0.14 1.68
N ASP A 210 2.73 -0.90 2.26
CA ASP A 210 3.04 -2.27 1.77
C ASP A 210 2.14 -2.64 0.60
N ARG A 211 1.30 -1.66 0.14
CA ARG A 211 0.41 -2.00 -1.00
C ARG A 211 0.93 -1.39 -2.30
N PHE A 212 1.86 -0.54 -2.14
CA PHE A 212 2.21 0.20 -3.37
C PHE A 212 3.70 0.00 -3.67
N ALA A 213 3.92 -0.20 -5.00
CA ALA A 213 5.33 -0.15 -5.45
C ALA A 213 5.95 1.23 -5.24
N ALA A 214 5.11 2.22 -5.45
CA ALA A 214 5.60 3.61 -5.24
C ALA A 214 4.40 4.57 -5.21
N ILE A 215 4.70 5.74 -4.56
CA ILE A 215 3.67 6.81 -4.59
C ILE A 215 4.30 8.09 -5.16
N ALA A 216 3.40 8.92 -5.72
CA ALA A 216 3.93 10.18 -6.28
C ALA A 216 2.95 11.32 -5.97
N PRO A 217 3.08 11.88 -4.79
CA PRO A 217 2.24 13.06 -4.48
C PRO A 217 2.74 14.32 -5.19
N MET A 218 1.76 15.14 -5.66
CA MET A 218 2.16 16.34 -6.42
C MET A 218 1.44 17.56 -5.83
N ALA A 219 2.27 18.69 -5.74
CA ALA A 219 1.74 20.01 -5.31
C ALA A 219 0.90 19.84 -4.04
N SER A 220 1.50 19.10 -3.03
CA SER A 220 0.75 18.88 -1.78
C SER A 220 1.73 18.78 -0.60
N GLY A 221 1.16 18.56 0.66
CA GLY A 221 1.89 18.29 1.91
C GLY A 221 0.97 17.71 2.98
N ILE A 222 1.66 17.35 4.11
CA ILE A 222 0.90 16.87 5.28
C ILE A 222 1.43 17.59 6.52
N PRO A 223 0.58 17.62 7.52
CA PRO A 223 1.03 18.33 8.73
C PRO A 223 2.30 17.69 9.33
N ASP A 224 3.16 18.55 9.90
CA ASP A 224 4.47 18.11 10.43
C ASP A 224 4.29 17.06 11.54
N GLU A 225 3.17 17.22 12.23
CA GLU A 225 2.96 16.35 13.41
C GLU A 225 2.84 14.88 12.98
N ILE A 226 2.61 14.70 11.72
CA ILE A 226 2.45 13.26 11.37
C ILE A 226 3.63 12.81 10.50
N PHE A 227 4.77 13.50 10.49
CA PHE A 227 5.97 13.14 9.69
C PHE A 227 6.51 11.79 10.15
N PRO A 228 6.37 11.50 11.48
CA PRO A 228 6.94 10.19 11.86
C PRO A 228 6.36 9.04 11.02
N PHE A 229 5.16 9.17 10.45
CA PHE A 229 4.55 8.09 9.64
C PHE A 229 5.27 7.96 8.29
N LEU A 230 6.01 9.01 7.90
CA LEU A 230 6.75 8.91 6.62
C LEU A 230 7.82 7.81 6.68
N LEU A 231 8.16 7.41 7.91
CA LEU A 231 9.16 6.32 8.03
C LEU A 231 8.60 5.00 7.52
N ASN A 232 7.25 4.94 7.44
CA ASN A 232 6.65 3.71 6.87
C ASN A 232 7.06 3.50 5.42
N PHE A 233 7.62 4.48 4.77
CA PHE A 233 8.02 4.35 3.36
C PHE A 233 9.47 3.89 3.24
N SER A 234 10.03 3.30 4.27
CA SER A 234 11.47 2.92 4.22
C SER A 234 11.72 1.95 3.06
N SER A 235 10.65 1.23 2.65
CA SER A 235 10.88 0.29 1.52
C SER A 235 9.94 0.62 0.36
N THR A 236 9.31 1.76 0.46
CA THR A 236 8.39 2.16 -0.62
C THR A 236 8.89 3.46 -1.27
N GLY A 237 8.97 3.45 -2.62
CA GLY A 237 9.46 4.64 -3.36
C GLY A 237 8.50 5.84 -3.22
N ILE A 238 9.17 7.05 -3.08
CA ILE A 238 8.36 8.30 -3.05
C ILE A 238 8.97 9.28 -4.08
N TYR A 239 8.06 9.76 -4.93
CA TYR A 239 8.45 10.76 -5.93
C TYR A 239 7.59 12.01 -5.76
N ILE A 240 8.31 13.07 -5.28
CA ILE A 240 7.56 14.32 -4.96
C ILE A 240 7.81 15.36 -6.05
N ILE A 241 6.66 15.95 -6.54
CA ILE A 241 6.80 17.05 -7.52
C ILE A 241 6.03 18.27 -6.98
N HIS A 242 6.73 19.43 -7.06
CA HIS A 242 6.03 20.61 -6.51
C HIS A 242 6.56 21.88 -7.19
N GLY A 243 5.62 22.80 -7.55
CA GLY A 243 5.98 24.10 -8.19
C GLY A 243 6.52 25.10 -7.17
N ALA A 244 7.62 25.78 -7.52
CA ALA A 244 8.30 26.74 -6.60
C ALA A 244 7.42 27.98 -6.40
N LYS A 245 6.52 28.24 -7.36
CA LYS A 245 5.71 29.47 -7.25
C LYS A 245 4.26 29.10 -6.95
N ASP A 246 4.05 27.92 -6.30
CA ASP A 246 2.69 27.47 -5.96
C ASP A 246 2.13 28.36 -4.84
N GLU A 247 1.02 29.08 -5.18
CA GLU A 247 0.47 30.04 -4.19
C GLU A 247 -0.72 29.42 -3.45
N VAL A 248 -1.07 28.20 -3.97
CA VAL A 248 -2.18 27.51 -3.27
C VAL A 248 -1.62 26.58 -2.18
N MET A 249 -0.71 25.80 -2.55
CA MET A 249 0.07 24.96 -1.61
C MET A 249 1.55 25.34 -1.66
N PRO A 250 1.86 26.13 -0.63
CA PRO A 250 3.24 26.65 -0.68
C PRO A 250 4.29 25.53 -0.70
N VAL A 251 5.36 25.69 -1.55
CA VAL A 251 6.34 24.63 -1.84
C VAL A 251 7.07 24.25 -0.55
N ILE A 252 6.99 25.22 0.55
CA ILE A 252 7.67 24.90 1.81
C ILE A 252 7.11 23.59 2.40
N LEU A 253 5.92 23.25 2.14
CA LEU A 253 5.35 21.98 2.60
C LEU A 253 6.15 20.79 2.08
N SER A 254 6.44 20.65 0.80
CA SER A 254 7.25 19.55 0.25
C SER A 254 8.71 19.66 0.68
N ARG A 255 9.21 20.93 0.85
CA ARG A 255 10.63 21.06 1.28
C ARG A 255 10.79 20.48 2.70
N LYS A 256 9.81 20.74 3.61
CA LYS A 256 9.93 20.20 4.98
C LYS A 256 9.85 18.68 4.95
N ILE A 257 8.95 18.14 4.14
CA ILE A 257 8.89 16.67 4.05
C ILE A 257 10.21 16.12 3.50
N SER A 258 10.72 16.81 2.42
CA SER A 258 11.99 16.33 1.84
C SER A 258 13.12 16.38 2.89
N GLU A 259 13.08 17.43 3.70
CA GLU A 259 14.14 17.53 4.74
C GLU A 259 13.98 16.40 5.76
N TYR A 260 12.73 16.17 6.18
CA TYR A 260 12.49 15.07 7.14
C TYR A 260 12.92 13.73 6.56
N LEU A 261 12.50 13.42 5.30
CA LEU A 261 12.89 12.12 4.67
C LEU A 261 14.41 12.01 4.55
N LYS A 262 15.06 13.15 4.19
CA LYS A 262 16.54 13.12 4.08
C LYS A 262 17.17 12.86 5.45
N GLU A 263 16.73 13.51 6.51
CA GLU A 263 17.32 13.37 7.86
C GLU A 263 17.17 11.94 8.38
N HIS A 264 16.11 11.27 7.85
CA HIS A 264 15.86 9.92 8.41
C HIS A 264 16.21 8.84 7.39
N GLN A 265 16.79 9.31 6.28
CA GLN A 265 17.36 8.39 5.27
C GLN A 265 16.27 7.51 4.64
N VAL A 266 15.09 8.08 4.53
CA VAL A 266 14.05 7.41 3.70
C VAL A 266 14.24 7.81 2.23
N PRO A 267 14.40 6.76 1.30
CA PRO A 267 14.67 7.08 -0.11
C PRO A 267 13.48 7.81 -0.76
N TYR A 268 13.89 8.88 -1.44
CA TYR A 268 12.82 9.64 -2.14
C TYR A 268 13.43 10.45 -3.28
N ILE A 269 12.51 10.84 -4.24
CA ILE A 269 12.90 11.81 -5.28
C ILE A 269 12.03 13.06 -5.10
N TYR A 270 12.79 14.18 -5.07
CA TYR A 270 12.07 15.47 -5.00
C TYR A 270 12.40 16.35 -6.21
N ARG A 271 11.24 16.67 -6.94
CA ARG A 271 11.39 17.58 -8.10
C ARG A 271 10.61 18.87 -7.84
N GLU A 272 11.38 19.89 -7.98
CA GLU A 272 10.77 21.22 -7.86
C GLU A 272 10.94 21.99 -9.16
N HIS A 273 9.81 22.59 -9.66
CA HIS A 273 9.93 23.34 -10.93
C HIS A 273 9.47 24.79 -10.74
N ASP A 274 9.95 25.67 -11.65
CA ASP A 274 9.62 27.11 -11.51
C ASP A 274 8.65 27.54 -12.61
N ARG A 275 7.88 26.61 -13.23
CA ARG A 275 6.95 26.95 -14.34
C ARG A 275 5.64 27.52 -13.78
N LEU A 276 4.98 28.33 -14.76
CA LEU A 276 3.67 28.91 -14.40
C LEU A 276 2.63 28.56 -15.47
N HIS A 277 1.55 28.08 -14.98
CA HIS A 277 0.41 27.85 -15.87
C HIS A 277 -0.46 29.10 -15.93
N PRO A 278 -0.93 29.47 -17.18
CA PRO A 278 -1.66 30.74 -17.38
C PRO A 278 -2.87 30.86 -16.44
N MET A 279 -3.46 29.69 -16.09
CA MET A 279 -4.68 29.80 -15.25
C MET A 279 -4.40 29.32 -13.84
N ALA A 280 -3.39 28.52 -13.70
CA ALA A 280 -3.27 27.84 -12.37
C ALA A 280 -1.99 28.30 -11.69
N GLY A 281 -1.33 29.37 -12.28
CA GLY A 281 -0.05 29.80 -11.69
C GLY A 281 0.90 28.63 -11.42
N GLY A 282 1.67 28.60 -10.20
CA GLY A 282 2.67 27.55 -9.86
C GLY A 282 2.00 26.28 -9.32
N HIS A 283 0.65 26.24 -9.16
CA HIS A 283 -0.08 25.08 -8.59
C HIS A 283 -0.62 24.19 -9.70
N PHE A 284 0.32 23.52 -10.46
CA PHE A 284 -0.12 22.59 -11.54
C PHE A 284 1.00 21.56 -11.78
N PHE A 285 0.58 20.47 -12.41
CA PHE A 285 1.52 19.41 -12.80
C PHE A 285 1.90 19.57 -14.28
N PRO A 286 3.19 20.00 -14.45
CA PRO A 286 3.60 20.25 -15.84
C PRO A 286 3.68 18.94 -16.65
N LYS A 287 3.14 18.98 -17.86
CA LYS A 287 3.19 17.77 -18.71
C LYS A 287 4.63 17.31 -18.95
N GLU A 288 5.61 18.22 -18.76
CA GLU A 288 7.03 17.86 -19.02
C GLU A 288 7.56 16.93 -17.93
N GLU A 289 6.86 16.98 -16.80
CA GLU A 289 7.35 16.11 -15.72
C GLU A 289 6.83 14.68 -15.87
N LEU A 290 5.89 14.45 -16.76
CA LEU A 290 5.19 13.15 -16.80
C LEU A 290 6.09 12.04 -17.34
N PRO A 291 6.82 12.25 -18.40
CA PRO A 291 7.62 11.14 -18.94
C PRO A 291 8.61 10.60 -17.88
N GLU A 292 9.29 11.46 -17.16
CA GLU A 292 10.25 10.97 -16.14
C GLU A 292 9.53 10.25 -15.01
N LEU A 293 8.41 10.80 -14.58
CA LEU A 293 7.65 10.07 -13.55
C LEU A 293 7.25 8.67 -14.02
N VAL A 294 6.73 8.62 -15.24
CA VAL A 294 6.29 7.30 -15.75
C VAL A 294 7.49 6.36 -15.87
N ALA A 295 8.58 6.89 -16.42
CA ALA A 295 9.78 6.03 -16.51
C ALA A 295 10.20 5.53 -15.13
N TRP A 296 10.12 6.43 -14.18
CA TRP A 296 10.49 6.00 -12.81
C TRP A 296 9.52 4.95 -12.28
N PHE A 297 8.13 5.16 -12.43
CA PHE A 297 7.18 4.10 -12.03
C PHE A 297 7.54 2.76 -12.65
N GLU A 298 7.92 2.76 -13.95
CA GLU A 298 8.18 1.47 -14.65
C GLU A 298 9.36 0.73 -14.03
N LYS A 299 10.19 1.51 -13.33
CA LYS A 299 11.37 0.84 -12.73
C LYS A 299 11.06 0.38 -11.30
N GLN A 300 9.93 0.89 -10.83
CA GLN A 300 9.67 0.54 -9.41
C GLN A 300 8.91 -0.79 -9.32
N ARG A 301 9.33 -1.52 -8.41
CA ARG A 301 8.55 -2.71 -7.99
C ARG A 301 8.45 -2.76 -6.47
N ARG A 302 7.22 -3.19 -6.04
CA ARG A 302 7.04 -3.30 -4.57
C ARG A 302 7.99 -4.35 -4.02
N GLN A 303 8.64 -4.06 -2.89
CA GLN A 303 9.38 -5.07 -2.10
C GLN A 303 8.48 -5.66 -1.02
N PRO A 304 7.87 -6.84 -1.34
CA PRO A 304 6.82 -7.35 -0.44
C PRO A 304 7.39 -7.89 0.87
N TYR A 305 8.74 -8.17 0.81
CA TYR A 305 9.30 -8.76 2.04
C TYR A 305 10.62 -8.07 2.39
N PRO A 306 10.55 -6.78 2.73
CA PRO A 306 11.80 -6.12 3.13
C PRO A 306 12.36 -6.70 4.44
N THR A 307 13.71 -6.66 4.54
CA THR A 307 14.33 -7.25 5.75
C THR A 307 14.24 -6.26 6.92
N ARG A 308 13.92 -5.03 6.60
CA ARG A 308 13.70 -4.07 7.69
C ARG A 308 12.36 -3.35 7.47
N VAL A 309 11.64 -3.24 8.63
CA VAL A 309 10.33 -2.56 8.53
C VAL A 309 10.23 -1.57 9.71
N VAL A 310 9.84 -0.38 9.31
CA VAL A 310 9.42 0.59 10.35
C VAL A 310 7.89 0.79 10.24
N ALA A 311 7.22 0.54 11.47
CA ALA A 311 5.75 0.68 11.42
C ALA A 311 5.31 1.68 12.49
N VAL A 312 5.00 2.83 12.01
CA VAL A 312 4.32 3.81 12.88
C VAL A 312 2.82 3.80 12.58
N ARG A 313 2.03 3.64 13.77
CA ARG A 313 0.59 3.44 13.51
C ARG A 313 -0.23 4.38 14.39
N ASP A 314 -1.48 4.53 13.94
CA ASP A 314 -2.42 5.25 14.85
C ASP A 314 -3.55 4.32 15.28
N SER A 315 -4.43 4.91 16.09
CA SER A 315 -5.42 4.02 16.76
C SER A 315 -6.37 3.37 15.73
N GLU A 316 -6.39 3.92 14.55
CA GLU A 316 -7.33 3.33 13.57
C GLU A 316 -6.59 2.43 12.57
N HIS A 317 -5.24 2.36 12.68
CA HIS A 317 -4.48 1.59 11.67
C HIS A 317 -3.47 0.68 12.38
N LEU A 318 -4.03 -0.22 13.19
CA LEU A 318 -3.10 -1.15 13.89
C LEU A 318 -2.98 -2.46 13.11
N ASP A 319 -3.68 -2.47 11.96
CA ASP A 319 -3.61 -3.67 11.10
C ASP A 319 -2.18 -3.88 10.55
N PRO A 320 -1.96 -5.06 9.97
CA PRO A 320 -0.61 -5.43 9.53
C PRO A 320 -0.02 -4.42 8.53
N LEU A 321 1.20 -4.04 8.72
CA LEU A 321 2.05 -3.36 7.72
C LEU A 321 3.32 -4.19 7.46
N TYR A 322 3.34 -4.71 6.14
CA TYR A 322 4.37 -5.70 5.74
C TYR A 322 4.30 -6.93 6.65
N TRP A 323 5.42 -7.27 7.29
CA TRP A 323 5.32 -8.54 8.04
C TRP A 323 5.26 -8.24 9.53
N THR A 324 4.60 -7.04 9.92
CA THR A 324 4.43 -6.71 11.37
C THR A 324 2.98 -6.26 11.60
N GLU A 325 2.58 -6.44 12.84
CA GLU A 325 1.25 -5.97 13.26
C GLU A 325 1.29 -5.61 14.74
N ILE A 326 0.68 -4.41 15.02
CA ILE A 326 0.52 -4.04 16.44
C ILE A 326 -0.89 -4.45 16.91
N ASN A 327 -0.84 -5.47 17.85
CA ASN A 327 -2.14 -6.04 18.29
C ASN A 327 -2.73 -5.23 19.44
N GLN A 328 -1.77 -4.76 20.25
CA GLN A 328 -2.27 -4.00 21.42
C GLN A 328 -1.24 -2.93 21.80
N THR A 329 -1.81 -1.67 22.14
CA THR A 329 -0.90 -0.54 22.45
C THR A 329 -0.90 -0.28 23.96
N ARG A 330 0.19 0.38 24.37
CA ARG A 330 0.25 0.88 25.76
C ARG A 330 -0.26 2.32 25.81
N GLY A 331 -1.23 2.51 26.62
CA GLY A 331 -1.79 3.88 26.76
C GLY A 331 -2.68 4.25 25.56
N GLU A 332 -3.13 5.49 25.69
CA GLU A 332 -3.99 5.97 24.58
C GLU A 332 -3.12 6.43 23.38
N VAL A 333 -3.60 6.06 22.19
CA VAL A 333 -2.84 6.44 20.98
C VAL A 333 -3.76 7.29 20.10
N ALA A 334 -3.13 8.21 19.43
CA ALA A 334 -3.86 9.25 18.67
C ALA A 334 -4.41 8.67 17.37
N SER A 335 -5.62 9.23 17.02
CA SER A 335 -6.16 9.01 15.66
C SER A 335 -5.86 10.20 14.74
N VAL A 336 -5.15 9.80 13.61
CA VAL A 336 -4.77 10.90 12.68
C VAL A 336 -6.04 11.44 12.01
N PHE A 337 -6.92 10.56 11.55
CA PHE A 337 -8.14 11.08 10.91
C PHE A 337 -9.04 11.75 11.94
N GLY A 338 -9.00 11.21 13.13
CA GLY A 338 -9.84 11.80 14.20
C GLY A 338 -9.39 13.21 14.55
N SER A 339 -8.11 13.47 14.32
CA SER A 339 -7.57 14.77 14.76
C SER A 339 -8.10 15.92 13.88
N ILE A 340 -8.70 15.51 12.80
CA ILE A 340 -9.19 16.56 11.90
C ILE A 340 -10.46 17.18 12.49
N PHE A 341 -11.19 16.41 13.28
CA PHE A 341 -12.50 16.94 13.70
C PHE A 341 -12.57 17.03 15.22
N ASN A 342 -11.38 16.60 15.86
CA ASN A 342 -11.42 16.53 17.33
C ASN A 342 -10.15 17.16 17.92
N GLN A 343 -10.36 18.23 18.76
CA GLN A 343 -9.21 19.01 19.26
C GLN A 343 -8.36 18.16 20.23
N GLU A 344 -8.97 17.38 21.04
CA GLU A 344 -8.18 16.51 21.94
C GLU A 344 -7.28 15.56 21.14
N GLU A 345 -7.89 14.99 20.11
CA GLU A 345 -7.06 14.13 19.24
C GLU A 345 -5.95 14.93 18.55
N ALA A 346 -6.25 16.10 18.21
CA ALA A 346 -5.20 16.94 17.57
C ALA A 346 -4.04 17.18 18.52
N GLU A 347 -4.40 17.41 19.79
CA GLU A 347 -3.31 17.64 20.76
C GLU A 347 -2.49 16.36 20.98
N ARG A 348 -3.16 15.28 20.93
CA ARG A 348 -2.39 14.03 21.08
C ARG A 348 -1.45 13.81 19.88
N VAL A 349 -2.00 14.05 18.67
CA VAL A 349 -1.13 13.90 17.49
C VAL A 349 0.07 14.85 17.62
N LYS A 350 -0.16 15.98 18.16
CA LYS A 350 0.96 16.94 18.32
C LYS A 350 1.98 16.41 19.33
N GLY A 351 1.46 15.64 20.25
CA GLY A 351 2.38 15.11 21.27
C GLY A 351 3.15 13.88 20.76
N GLY A 352 2.76 13.38 19.53
CA GLY A 352 3.53 12.26 18.95
C GLY A 352 3.18 10.93 19.64
N ASP A 353 2.00 10.87 20.15
CA ASP A 353 1.63 9.63 20.87
C ASP A 353 1.27 8.52 19.88
N PHE A 354 2.27 8.02 19.09
CA PHE A 354 2.00 6.94 18.12
C PHE A 354 2.79 5.69 18.53
N PRO A 355 2.12 4.55 18.48
CA PRO A 355 2.90 3.32 18.65
C PRO A 355 3.75 3.01 17.42
N SER A 356 4.94 2.39 17.73
CA SER A 356 5.77 2.05 16.56
C SER A 356 6.55 0.76 16.84
N LEU A 357 6.84 0.10 15.65
CA LEU A 357 7.73 -1.07 15.65
C LEU A 357 8.80 -0.90 14.57
N THR A 358 10.06 -1.03 15.01
CA THR A 358 11.13 -1.27 14.01
C THR A 358 11.67 -2.70 14.14
N ALA A 359 11.45 -3.43 13.02
CA ALA A 359 11.88 -4.85 13.03
C ALA A 359 12.86 -5.12 11.90
N GLU A 360 13.90 -5.89 12.27
CA GLU A 360 14.96 -6.21 11.29
C GLU A 360 15.28 -7.71 11.36
N ILE A 361 15.41 -8.16 10.17
CA ILE A 361 15.74 -9.60 10.10
C ILE A 361 17.19 -9.74 9.61
N LYS A 362 17.96 -10.53 10.39
CA LYS A 362 19.27 -11.02 9.94
C LYS A 362 19.35 -12.55 10.07
N GLU A 363 19.07 -13.15 8.89
CA GLU A 363 18.92 -14.62 8.88
C GLU A 363 17.74 -15.07 9.75
N ASN A 364 17.86 -15.83 10.83
CA ASN A 364 16.70 -16.31 11.62
C ASN A 364 16.63 -15.56 12.96
N ARG A 365 17.45 -14.43 12.91
CA ARG A 365 17.35 -13.57 14.12
C ARG A 365 16.57 -12.29 13.76
N ILE A 366 15.60 -11.95 14.67
CA ILE A 366 14.75 -10.76 14.42
C ILE A 366 14.90 -9.82 15.64
N ASP A 367 15.32 -8.59 15.29
CA ASP A 367 15.41 -7.57 16.35
C ASP A 367 14.26 -6.57 16.21
N VAL A 368 13.60 -6.45 17.38
CA VAL A 368 12.42 -5.55 17.33
C VAL A 368 12.60 -4.48 18.41
N LYS A 369 12.48 -3.22 17.92
CA LYS A 369 12.32 -2.11 18.87
C LYS A 369 10.87 -1.61 18.84
N SER A 370 10.38 -1.54 20.07
CA SER A 370 8.96 -1.11 20.08
C SER A 370 8.78 0.06 21.03
N GLU A 371 7.84 0.90 20.73
CA GLU A 371 7.43 2.03 21.58
C GLU A 371 5.90 2.03 21.71
N ARG A 372 5.43 2.03 22.98
CA ARG A 372 3.98 2.09 23.28
C ARG A 372 3.24 0.88 22.71
N VAL A 373 3.92 -0.26 22.73
CA VAL A 373 3.30 -1.49 22.19
C VAL A 373 3.32 -2.55 23.31
N GLU A 374 2.15 -3.22 23.52
CA GLU A 374 2.05 -4.30 24.55
C GLU A 374 2.07 -5.67 23.89
N LYS A 375 1.54 -5.67 22.70
CA LYS A 375 1.46 -6.97 22.00
C LYS A 375 1.55 -6.75 20.49
N TYR A 376 2.46 -7.63 19.87
CA TYR A 376 2.52 -7.53 18.40
C TYR A 376 2.70 -8.92 17.78
N THR A 377 2.41 -8.90 16.45
CA THR A 377 2.60 -10.16 15.71
C THR A 377 3.59 -9.96 14.56
N LEU A 378 4.50 -10.98 14.40
CA LEU A 378 5.37 -11.04 13.20
C LEU A 378 4.93 -12.17 12.28
N PHE A 379 4.90 -11.84 10.99
CA PHE A 379 4.49 -12.85 10.01
C PHE A 379 5.72 -13.29 9.19
N PHE A 380 5.70 -14.62 8.83
CA PHE A 380 6.95 -15.14 8.22
C PHE A 380 6.58 -15.96 6.98
N ASN A 381 7.60 -16.04 6.16
CA ASN A 381 7.61 -17.01 5.04
C ASN A 381 9.05 -17.45 4.74
N ARG A 382 9.14 -18.29 3.68
CA ARG A 382 10.46 -18.94 3.48
C ARG A 382 11.46 -17.95 2.87
N TRP A 383 10.90 -16.82 2.52
CA TRP A 383 11.82 -15.82 1.93
C TRP A 383 12.41 -14.92 3.03
N LEU A 384 11.78 -14.86 4.18
CA LEU A 384 12.28 -13.96 5.24
C LEU A 384 13.16 -14.74 6.22
N VAL A 385 12.82 -16.08 6.35
CA VAL A 385 13.63 -16.84 7.32
C VAL A 385 13.83 -18.26 6.78
N ASP A 386 14.83 -18.96 7.33
CA ASP A 386 15.05 -20.39 7.04
C ASP A 386 14.30 -21.27 8.06
N PHE A 387 13.26 -22.00 7.55
CA PHE A 387 12.38 -22.71 8.49
C PHE A 387 13.06 -24.00 8.98
N SER A 388 14.29 -24.32 8.46
CA SER A 388 15.01 -25.49 9.00
C SER A 388 15.76 -25.15 10.30
N LYS A 389 15.81 -23.89 10.62
CA LYS A 389 16.48 -23.43 11.85
C LYS A 389 15.48 -22.69 12.75
N PRO A 390 15.80 -22.68 14.04
CA PRO A 390 14.91 -21.92 14.92
C PRO A 390 14.99 -20.40 14.66
N VAL A 391 13.80 -19.78 14.78
CA VAL A 391 13.74 -18.30 14.72
C VAL A 391 13.85 -17.74 16.15
N VAL A 392 14.70 -16.75 16.25
CA VAL A 392 14.84 -16.10 17.56
C VAL A 392 14.47 -14.62 17.43
N VAL A 393 13.65 -14.17 18.40
CA VAL A 393 13.21 -12.76 18.34
C VAL A 393 13.67 -12.07 19.63
N TYR A 394 14.26 -10.89 19.38
CA TYR A 394 14.59 -10.02 20.52
C TYR A 394 13.73 -8.75 20.44
N THR A 395 13.04 -8.51 21.59
CA THR A 395 12.29 -7.25 21.67
C THR A 395 12.91 -6.33 22.73
N ASN A 396 13.31 -5.11 22.20
CA ASN A 396 14.00 -4.12 23.05
C ASN A 396 15.18 -4.73 23.81
N GLY A 397 15.89 -5.62 23.05
CA GLY A 397 17.18 -6.12 23.58
C GLY A 397 17.00 -7.42 24.37
N GLN A 398 15.71 -7.84 24.64
CA GLN A 398 15.50 -9.09 25.39
C GLN A 398 14.87 -10.16 24.50
N LYS A 399 15.41 -11.41 24.74
CA LYS A 399 14.83 -12.49 23.91
C LYS A 399 13.35 -12.69 24.27
N SER A 400 12.50 -12.60 23.31
CA SER A 400 11.04 -12.68 23.57
C SER A 400 10.44 -13.92 22.90
N PHE A 401 11.25 -14.61 22.02
CA PHE A 401 10.74 -15.83 21.38
C PHE A 401 11.91 -16.63 20.82
N GLU A 402 11.82 -17.95 20.91
CA GLU A 402 12.71 -18.89 20.19
C GLU A 402 11.96 -20.18 19.89
N GLY A 403 11.92 -20.39 18.63
CA GLY A 403 11.27 -21.68 18.31
C GLY A 403 11.38 -21.96 16.80
N LYS A 404 11.12 -23.28 16.57
CA LYS A 404 11.10 -23.68 15.14
C LYS A 404 9.70 -23.44 14.56
N LEU A 405 9.74 -22.75 13.37
CA LEU A 405 8.45 -22.50 12.69
C LEU A 405 8.34 -23.37 11.44
N SER A 406 7.04 -23.56 11.03
CA SER A 406 6.85 -24.33 9.77
C SER A 406 5.81 -23.61 8.89
N GLU A 407 5.91 -23.95 7.64
CA GLU A 407 4.91 -23.37 6.72
C GLU A 407 3.57 -24.08 6.87
N GLU A 408 2.54 -23.11 6.92
CA GLU A 408 1.20 -23.71 7.06
C GLU A 408 0.22 -23.06 6.08
N ILE A 409 -0.74 -23.89 5.58
CA ILE A 409 -1.72 -23.41 4.57
C ILE A 409 -2.73 -22.47 5.26
N ALA A 410 -3.06 -22.75 6.45
CA ALA A 410 -4.10 -21.91 7.09
C ALA A 410 -3.63 -20.46 7.25
N PRO A 411 -2.47 -20.20 7.91
CA PRO A 411 -2.06 -18.79 8.00
C PRO A 411 -1.88 -18.15 6.63
N LEU A 412 -1.46 -18.94 5.64
CA LEU A 412 -1.34 -18.39 4.27
C LEU A 412 -2.69 -17.89 3.76
N LEU A 413 -3.72 -18.66 3.87
CA LEU A 413 -5.03 -18.26 3.29
C LEU A 413 -5.69 -17.18 4.15
N LYS A 414 -5.57 -17.31 5.43
CA LYS A 414 -6.21 -16.30 6.30
C LYS A 414 -5.58 -14.92 6.09
N GLU A 415 -4.24 -14.93 5.95
CA GLU A 415 -3.61 -13.60 5.82
C GLU A 415 -3.75 -13.05 4.40
N THR A 416 -3.82 -13.95 3.47
CA THR A 416 -4.07 -13.44 2.10
C THR A 416 -5.47 -12.82 2.02
N LYS A 417 -6.41 -13.47 2.62
CA LYS A 417 -7.78 -12.93 2.59
C LYS A 417 -7.87 -11.62 3.38
N ARG A 418 -7.28 -11.61 4.58
CA ARG A 418 -7.35 -10.42 5.44
C ARG A 418 -6.65 -9.23 4.81
N ARG A 419 -5.55 -9.47 4.10
CA ARG A 419 -4.75 -8.33 3.57
C ARG A 419 -5.22 -7.97 2.16
N ASP A 420 -6.05 -8.93 1.64
CA ASP A 420 -6.51 -8.72 0.25
C ASP A 420 -5.35 -8.36 -0.68
N ASP A 421 -4.31 -9.19 -0.62
CA ASP A 421 -3.09 -8.94 -1.42
C ASP A 421 -2.47 -10.30 -1.82
N PRO A 422 -2.56 -10.62 -3.07
CA PRO A 422 -2.05 -11.91 -3.52
C PRO A 422 -0.52 -11.91 -3.69
N GLY A 423 0.10 -10.73 -3.45
CA GLY A 423 1.58 -10.63 -3.64
C GLY A 423 2.33 -10.65 -2.31
N ALA A 424 1.59 -10.56 -1.17
CA ALA A 424 2.24 -10.63 0.16
C ALA A 424 1.69 -11.87 0.91
N LEU A 425 2.50 -12.95 0.86
CA LEU A 425 1.98 -14.24 1.35
C LEU A 425 2.79 -14.69 2.57
N TYR A 426 2.05 -14.98 3.64
CA TYR A 426 2.74 -15.38 4.89
C TYR A 426 2.18 -16.73 5.36
N THR A 427 3.13 -17.58 5.83
CA THR A 427 2.69 -18.96 6.13
C THR A 427 2.88 -19.27 7.62
N ALA A 428 3.39 -18.30 8.30
CA ALA A 428 3.61 -18.52 9.75
C ALA A 428 3.56 -17.16 10.46
N ALA A 429 3.26 -17.27 11.78
CA ALA A 429 3.22 -16.00 12.55
C ALA A 429 3.57 -16.29 14.01
N VAL A 430 4.09 -15.26 14.62
CA VAL A 430 4.39 -15.35 16.06
C VAL A 430 3.86 -14.08 16.73
N THR A 431 3.09 -14.38 17.80
CA THR A 431 2.59 -13.21 18.58
C THR A 431 3.38 -13.08 19.89
N ILE A 432 3.72 -11.83 20.14
CA ILE A 432 4.66 -11.60 21.27
C ILE A 432 4.03 -10.56 22.21
N ASN A 433 4.09 -10.96 23.53
CA ASN A 433 3.74 -9.95 24.56
C ASN A 433 5.00 -9.21 25.04
N VAL A 434 4.90 -7.83 24.97
CA VAL A 434 6.11 -7.05 25.29
C VAL A 434 6.18 -6.93 26.83
N LYS A 435 7.31 -7.39 27.33
CA LYS A 435 7.46 -7.34 28.81
C LYS A 435 7.55 -5.88 29.29
N SER A 436 6.71 -5.60 30.31
CA SER A 436 6.70 -4.23 30.87
C SER A 436 8.06 -3.90 31.52
N LYS A 437 8.75 -2.91 31.01
CA LYS A 437 9.91 -2.45 31.81
C LYS A 437 9.49 -2.20 33.28
#